data_AF-A0A3C1LG95-F1
#
_entry.id   AF-A0A3C1LG95-F1
#
_cell.length_a   1.000
_cell.length_b   1.000
_cell.length_c   1.000
_cell.angle_alpha   90.00
_cell.angle_beta   90.00
_cell.angle_gamma   90.00
#
_symmetry.space_group_name_H-M   'P 1'
#
loop_
_entity.id
_entity.type
_entity.pdbx_description
1 polymer ?
#
loop_
_entity_poly.entity_id
_entity_poly.type
_entity_poly.pdbx_seq_one_letter_code
_entity_poly.pdbx_strand_id
1 'polypeptide(L)'
;MLHEYQHTVTERFMRYVQIDTQSNPNSNNHPSTDKQKNLSKLLANELLAIGLTDAYTDEWGYVYATIPATSQKSVPVIAFCSHIDTAPDCSGTNVQPIIHRNYQGEPIVLPKDQQQILTVNAHPYLNQHIGSDIITASGDTLLGADDKAGVAIIMDMAHYLITHPEIAHGTIKIVFTPDEEVGQGTAKIDIAKIGAQYAYTLDGGEAGTLEDETFSADGATLTIHGVIAHPG
;
A
#
# COMPACT_ATOMS: atom_id res chain seq x y z
N MET A 1 -11.34 14.58 16.35
CA MET A 1 -11.22 14.30 14.90
C MET A 1 -10.84 15.60 14.19
N LEU A 2 -10.15 15.50 13.06
CA LEU A 2 -9.69 16.63 12.25
C LEU A 2 -10.87 17.27 11.47
N HIS A 3 -11.84 17.85 12.18
CA HIS A 3 -13.15 18.22 11.60
C HIS A 3 -13.10 19.30 10.50
N GLU A 4 -11.99 20.05 10.40
CA GLU A 4 -11.83 21.13 9.42
C GLU A 4 -10.82 20.78 8.30
N TYR A 5 -10.22 19.58 8.34
CA TYR A 5 -9.28 19.16 7.29
C TYR A 5 -10.03 18.52 6.12
N GLN A 6 -9.82 19.06 4.93
CA GLN A 6 -10.29 18.43 3.70
C GLN A 6 -9.37 17.27 3.33
N HIS A 7 -9.78 16.06 3.71
CA HIS A 7 -9.07 14.83 3.37
C HIS A 7 -8.92 14.64 1.86
N THR A 8 -7.71 14.31 1.43
CA THR A 8 -7.38 14.01 0.01
C THR A 8 -7.23 12.51 -0.24
N VAL A 9 -7.25 11.69 0.83
CA VAL A 9 -6.99 10.24 0.79
C VAL A 9 -7.87 9.50 -0.21
N THR A 10 -9.18 9.78 -0.27
CA THR A 10 -10.10 9.09 -1.18
C THR A 10 -9.76 9.36 -2.63
N GLU A 11 -9.51 10.63 -3.00
CA GLU A 11 -9.19 10.99 -4.38
C GLU A 11 -7.86 10.36 -4.82
N ARG A 12 -6.84 10.44 -3.95
CA ARG A 12 -5.53 9.83 -4.13
C ARG A 12 -5.64 8.33 -4.34
N PHE A 13 -6.32 7.64 -3.42
CA PHE A 13 -6.54 6.20 -3.48
C PHE A 13 -7.20 5.79 -4.80
N MET A 14 -8.32 6.42 -5.16
CA MET A 14 -9.05 6.15 -6.40
C MET A 14 -8.18 6.35 -7.64
N ARG A 15 -7.24 7.30 -7.63
CA ARG A 15 -6.28 7.51 -8.72
C ARG A 15 -5.17 6.45 -8.74
N TYR A 16 -4.61 6.09 -7.58
CA TYR A 16 -3.47 5.17 -7.48
C TYR A 16 -3.86 3.75 -7.88
N VAL A 17 -5.05 3.28 -7.48
CA VAL A 17 -5.52 1.92 -7.81
C VAL A 17 -5.70 1.69 -9.30
N GLN A 18 -5.95 2.74 -10.08
CA GLN A 18 -6.06 2.66 -11.54
C GLN A 18 -4.70 2.49 -12.25
N ILE A 19 -3.58 2.73 -11.55
CA ILE A 19 -2.24 2.56 -12.11
C ILE A 19 -1.82 1.12 -11.90
N ASP A 20 -1.59 0.40 -13.00
CA ASP A 20 -1.16 -0.99 -12.93
C ASP A 20 0.28 -1.11 -12.40
N THR A 21 0.40 -1.76 -11.25
CA THR A 21 1.65 -1.97 -10.52
C THR A 21 1.85 -3.43 -10.13
N GLN A 22 1.12 -4.37 -10.75
CA GLN A 22 1.20 -5.79 -10.37
C GLN A 22 2.63 -6.35 -10.47
N SER A 23 3.05 -7.06 -9.44
CA SER A 23 4.35 -7.75 -9.36
C SER A 23 4.40 -9.02 -10.20
N ASN A 24 5.60 -9.49 -10.53
CA ASN A 24 5.82 -10.71 -11.30
C ASN A 24 6.79 -11.65 -10.57
N PRO A 25 6.30 -12.74 -9.92
CA PRO A 25 7.15 -13.65 -9.14
C PRO A 25 8.17 -14.42 -9.99
N ASN A 26 8.00 -14.46 -11.31
CA ASN A 26 8.92 -15.13 -12.23
C ASN A 26 10.02 -14.19 -12.79
N SER A 27 9.99 -12.92 -12.40
CA SER A 27 10.97 -11.93 -12.86
C SER A 27 12.23 -11.98 -12.01
N ASN A 28 13.39 -11.77 -12.64
CA ASN A 28 14.66 -11.56 -11.96
C ASN A 28 15.10 -10.08 -11.97
N ASN A 29 14.19 -9.18 -12.41
CA ASN A 29 14.44 -7.75 -12.42
C ASN A 29 14.00 -7.10 -11.11
N HIS A 30 14.53 -5.91 -10.84
CA HIS A 30 14.09 -5.05 -9.75
C HIS A 30 13.74 -3.66 -10.30
N PRO A 31 12.47 -3.21 -10.23
CA PRO A 31 11.33 -3.98 -9.76
C PRO A 31 11.00 -5.13 -10.71
N SER A 32 10.23 -6.11 -10.24
CA SER A 32 9.84 -7.30 -11.01
C SER A 32 9.07 -6.93 -12.28
N THR A 33 8.32 -5.82 -12.24
CA THR A 33 7.69 -5.19 -13.40
C THR A 33 8.00 -3.69 -13.46
N ASP A 34 8.51 -3.21 -14.60
CA ASP A 34 8.85 -1.78 -14.77
C ASP A 34 7.66 -0.83 -14.62
N LYS A 35 6.43 -1.34 -14.81
CA LYS A 35 5.18 -0.57 -14.65
C LYS A 35 4.98 -0.04 -13.22
N GLN A 36 5.54 -0.70 -12.21
CA GLN A 36 5.55 -0.19 -10.83
C GLN A 36 6.13 1.22 -10.72
N LYS A 37 7.20 1.51 -11.49
CA LYS A 37 7.84 2.84 -11.51
C LYS A 37 6.92 3.97 -11.98
N ASN A 38 5.81 3.66 -12.65
CA ASN A 38 4.83 4.67 -13.03
C ASN A 38 4.18 5.30 -11.79
N LEU A 39 3.80 4.48 -10.81
CA LEU A 39 3.29 4.97 -9.53
C LEU A 39 4.41 5.64 -8.73
N SER A 40 5.61 5.06 -8.65
CA SER A 40 6.75 5.68 -7.93
C SER A 40 7.04 7.11 -8.41
N LYS A 41 7.11 7.32 -9.73
CA LYS A 41 7.34 8.64 -10.33
C LYS A 41 6.23 9.61 -10.02
N LEU A 42 4.97 9.15 -10.06
CA LEU A 42 3.82 9.98 -9.72
C LEU A 42 3.89 10.42 -8.26
N LEU A 43 4.15 9.49 -7.33
CA LEU A 43 4.23 9.77 -5.90
C LEU A 43 5.36 10.75 -5.60
N ALA A 44 6.55 10.54 -6.16
CA ALA A 44 7.67 11.47 -5.99
C ALA A 44 7.32 12.89 -6.48
N ASN A 45 6.67 13.00 -7.64
CA ASN A 45 6.23 14.30 -8.18
C ASN A 45 5.16 14.97 -7.30
N GLU A 46 4.23 14.20 -6.74
CA GLU A 46 3.22 14.73 -5.83
C GLU A 46 3.84 15.18 -4.50
N LEU A 47 4.80 14.44 -3.95
CA LEU A 47 5.56 14.83 -2.75
C LEU A 47 6.37 16.12 -2.99
N LEU A 48 7.00 16.25 -4.16
CA LEU A 48 7.65 17.50 -4.58
C LEU A 48 6.64 18.65 -4.67
N ALA A 49 5.47 18.40 -5.26
CA ALA A 49 4.44 19.42 -5.45
C ALA A 49 3.85 19.93 -4.14
N ILE A 50 3.77 19.10 -3.09
CA ILE A 50 3.35 19.54 -1.75
C ILE A 50 4.46 20.20 -0.95
N GLY A 51 5.70 20.27 -1.47
CA GLY A 51 6.81 21.02 -0.87
C GLY A 51 7.92 20.16 -0.25
N LEU A 52 7.90 18.83 -0.37
CA LEU A 52 9.00 17.97 0.05
C LEU A 52 10.10 17.94 -1.02
N THR A 53 10.98 18.94 -0.98
CA THR A 53 11.97 19.18 -2.05
C THR A 53 13.04 18.10 -2.21
N ASP A 54 13.18 17.22 -1.22
CA ASP A 54 14.11 16.09 -1.28
C ASP A 54 13.46 14.81 -1.82
N ALA A 55 12.18 14.86 -2.22
CA ALA A 55 11.47 13.69 -2.73
C ALA A 55 12.02 13.23 -4.08
N TYR A 56 12.30 11.93 -4.22
CA TYR A 56 12.78 11.34 -5.47
C TYR A 56 12.46 9.85 -5.55
N THR A 57 12.59 9.28 -6.76
CA THR A 57 12.59 7.84 -7.00
C THR A 57 13.99 7.39 -7.42
N ASP A 58 14.47 6.26 -6.89
CA ASP A 58 15.74 5.66 -7.32
C ASP A 58 15.57 4.77 -8.57
N GLU A 59 16.67 4.18 -9.04
CA GLU A 59 16.68 3.28 -10.21
C GLU A 59 15.85 1.99 -10.02
N TRP A 60 15.65 1.57 -8.77
CA TRP A 60 14.94 0.36 -8.37
C TRP A 60 13.44 0.61 -8.17
N GLY A 61 13.00 1.87 -8.17
CA GLY A 61 11.59 2.24 -8.03
C GLY A 61 11.16 2.58 -6.60
N TYR A 62 12.11 2.67 -5.66
CA TYR A 62 11.82 3.14 -4.31
C TYR A 62 11.63 4.65 -4.33
N VAL A 63 10.60 5.12 -3.62
CA VAL A 63 10.38 6.55 -3.38
C VAL A 63 10.86 6.90 -1.99
N TYR A 64 11.62 7.99 -1.88
CA TYR A 64 12.08 8.52 -0.60
C TYR A 64 11.67 9.99 -0.50
N ALA A 65 11.25 10.44 0.68
CA ALA A 65 11.05 11.86 1.00
C ALA A 65 11.20 12.13 2.50
N THR A 66 11.41 13.39 2.86
CA THR A 66 11.52 13.82 4.26
C THR A 66 10.54 14.95 4.57
N ILE A 67 9.64 14.72 5.53
CA ILE A 67 8.91 15.80 6.19
C ILE A 67 9.84 16.41 7.26
N PRO A 68 10.23 17.70 7.15
CA PRO A 68 11.16 18.32 8.08
C PRO A 68 10.54 18.51 9.46
N ALA A 69 11.35 18.43 10.52
CA ALA A 69 10.88 18.68 11.88
C ALA A 69 10.38 20.12 12.06
N THR A 70 9.25 20.28 12.75
CA THR A 70 8.74 21.57 13.23
C THR A 70 9.08 21.79 14.71
N SER A 71 9.28 20.70 15.46
CA SER A 71 9.65 20.72 16.87
C SER A 71 11.13 21.05 17.09
N GLN A 72 11.42 21.87 18.11
CA GLN A 72 12.78 22.15 18.58
C GLN A 72 13.31 21.08 19.54
N LYS A 73 12.48 20.11 19.92
CA LYS A 73 12.89 19.01 20.81
C LYS A 73 13.77 18.04 20.04
N SER A 74 14.80 17.50 20.71
CA SER A 74 15.51 16.34 20.19
C SER A 74 14.60 15.12 20.35
N VAL A 75 14.05 14.63 19.24
CA VAL A 75 13.15 13.46 19.18
C VAL A 75 13.63 12.50 18.11
N PRO A 76 13.31 11.20 18.20
CA PRO A 76 13.67 10.21 17.20
C PRO A 76 13.13 10.56 15.81
N VAL A 77 13.92 10.24 14.78
CA VAL A 77 13.43 10.19 13.40
C VAL A 77 12.62 8.90 13.24
N ILE A 78 11.40 9.01 12.73
CA ILE A 78 10.55 7.86 12.41
C ILE A 78 10.29 7.79 10.91
N ALA A 79 9.97 6.61 10.39
CA ALA A 79 9.55 6.40 9.02
C ALA A 79 8.13 5.82 8.93
N PHE A 80 7.41 6.21 7.89
CA PHE A 80 6.23 5.50 7.43
C PHE A 80 6.52 4.88 6.07
N CYS A 81 6.11 3.62 5.91
CA CYS A 81 6.38 2.82 4.74
C CYS A 81 5.08 2.19 4.21
N SER A 82 4.97 2.08 2.90
CA SER A 82 3.92 1.30 2.22
C SER A 82 4.46 0.74 0.92
N HIS A 83 3.91 -0.37 0.45
CA HIS A 83 4.30 -0.91 -0.85
C HIS A 83 3.41 -0.38 -1.98
N ILE A 84 3.96 -0.35 -3.20
CA ILE A 84 3.28 0.22 -4.38
C ILE A 84 2.71 -0.84 -5.31
N ASP A 85 3.17 -2.08 -5.18
CA ASP A 85 2.76 -3.17 -6.03
C ASP A 85 1.40 -3.74 -5.60
N THR A 86 0.96 -4.75 -6.34
CA THR A 86 -0.28 -5.48 -6.04
C THR A 86 -0.05 -6.95 -6.35
N ALA A 87 -0.73 -7.81 -5.60
CA ALA A 87 -0.62 -9.26 -5.71
C ALA A 87 -0.74 -9.78 -7.16
N PRO A 88 0.05 -10.81 -7.52
CA PRO A 88 -0.09 -11.49 -8.82
C PRO A 88 -1.34 -12.39 -8.92
N ASP A 89 -2.02 -12.67 -7.80
CA ASP A 89 -3.13 -13.63 -7.71
C ASP A 89 -4.40 -13.20 -8.45
N CYS A 90 -4.60 -11.89 -8.61
CA CYS A 90 -5.69 -11.32 -9.39
C CYS A 90 -5.19 -10.12 -10.19
N SER A 91 -5.78 -9.88 -11.36
CA SER A 91 -5.36 -8.77 -12.24
C SER A 91 -5.48 -7.42 -11.53
N GLY A 92 -4.41 -6.64 -11.50
CA GLY A 92 -4.39 -5.22 -11.12
C GLY A 92 -4.45 -4.25 -12.31
N THR A 93 -4.72 -4.76 -13.52
CA THR A 93 -4.76 -3.95 -14.75
C THR A 93 -6.17 -3.43 -15.02
N ASN A 94 -6.31 -2.13 -15.32
CA ASN A 94 -7.58 -1.45 -15.61
C ASN A 94 -8.62 -1.53 -14.47
N VAL A 95 -8.15 -1.47 -13.21
CA VAL A 95 -9.02 -1.40 -12.02
C VAL A 95 -10.01 -0.24 -12.17
N GLN A 96 -11.29 -0.51 -11.90
CA GLN A 96 -12.34 0.51 -11.87
C GLN A 96 -12.88 0.62 -10.45
N PRO A 97 -12.35 1.56 -9.64
CA PRO A 97 -12.80 1.70 -8.28
C PRO A 97 -14.18 2.38 -8.23
N ILE A 98 -15.04 1.90 -7.34
CA ILE A 98 -16.43 2.34 -7.18
C ILE A 98 -16.63 2.71 -5.72
N ILE A 99 -17.09 3.94 -5.48
CA ILE A 99 -17.43 4.41 -4.13
C ILE A 99 -18.92 4.19 -3.84
N HIS A 100 -19.20 3.45 -2.78
CA HIS A 100 -20.52 3.22 -2.20
C HIS A 100 -20.64 4.11 -0.98
N ARG A 101 -21.28 5.28 -1.16
CA ARG A 101 -21.33 6.29 -0.10
C ARG A 101 -22.35 5.94 0.97
N ASN A 102 -22.00 6.19 2.23
CA ASN A 102 -22.87 5.98 3.38
C ASN A 102 -23.56 4.60 3.31
N TYR A 103 -22.75 3.55 3.17
CA TYR A 103 -23.21 2.17 3.04
C TYR A 103 -24.17 1.79 4.18
N GLN A 104 -25.35 1.21 3.89
CA GLN A 104 -26.37 0.89 4.91
C GLN A 104 -26.56 -0.61 5.15
N GLY A 105 -25.63 -1.46 4.69
CA GLY A 105 -25.72 -2.92 4.86
C GLY A 105 -26.40 -3.65 3.71
N GLU A 106 -26.80 -2.94 2.64
CA GLU A 106 -27.33 -3.53 1.43
C GLU A 106 -26.30 -4.45 0.72
N PRO A 107 -26.75 -5.45 -0.06
CA PRO A 107 -25.84 -6.20 -0.93
C PRO A 107 -25.16 -5.29 -1.97
N ILE A 108 -23.83 -5.39 -2.08
CA ILE A 108 -23.07 -4.71 -3.13
C ILE A 108 -22.84 -5.71 -4.28
N VAL A 109 -23.50 -5.48 -5.41
CA VAL A 109 -23.32 -6.28 -6.63
C VAL A 109 -22.24 -5.64 -7.50
N LEU A 110 -21.20 -6.40 -7.85
CA LEU A 110 -20.10 -5.88 -8.67
C LEU A 110 -20.54 -5.82 -10.15
N PRO A 111 -20.36 -4.67 -10.84
CA PRO A 111 -21.01 -4.43 -12.13
C PRO A 111 -20.49 -5.29 -13.29
N LYS A 112 -19.24 -5.76 -13.25
CA LYS A 112 -18.65 -6.60 -14.30
C LYS A 112 -18.72 -8.10 -14.01
N ASP A 113 -19.06 -8.47 -12.77
CA ASP A 113 -19.40 -9.83 -12.42
C ASP A 113 -20.57 -9.81 -11.42
N GLN A 114 -21.78 -9.93 -11.95
CA GLN A 114 -23.01 -9.90 -11.15
C GLN A 114 -23.17 -11.12 -10.24
N GLN A 115 -22.33 -12.15 -10.38
CA GLN A 115 -22.29 -13.28 -9.44
C GLN A 115 -21.51 -12.94 -8.18
N GLN A 116 -20.63 -11.94 -8.23
CA GLN A 116 -19.94 -11.42 -7.06
C GLN A 116 -20.82 -10.40 -6.33
N ILE A 117 -21.35 -10.86 -5.20
CA ILE A 117 -22.24 -10.07 -4.35
C ILE A 117 -21.65 -10.04 -2.95
N LEU A 118 -21.17 -8.87 -2.53
CA LEU A 118 -20.71 -8.66 -1.17
C LEU A 118 -21.92 -8.44 -0.27
N THR A 119 -22.11 -9.31 0.72
CA THR A 119 -23.22 -9.22 1.67
C THR A 119 -22.70 -9.29 3.09
N VAL A 120 -23.42 -8.68 4.03
CA VAL A 120 -23.11 -8.78 5.47
C VAL A 120 -23.13 -10.21 6.01
N ASN A 121 -23.79 -11.15 5.32
CA ASN A 121 -23.79 -12.56 5.71
C ASN A 121 -22.52 -13.28 5.26
N ALA A 122 -22.07 -13.04 4.02
CA ALA A 122 -20.83 -13.62 3.50
C ALA A 122 -19.58 -12.94 4.09
N HIS A 123 -19.68 -11.64 4.39
CA HIS A 123 -18.61 -10.83 4.96
C HIS A 123 -19.12 -10.07 6.18
N PRO A 124 -19.19 -10.71 7.37
CA PRO A 124 -19.71 -10.09 8.59
C PRO A 124 -19.03 -8.77 8.99
N TYR A 125 -17.77 -8.57 8.58
CA TYR A 125 -17.02 -7.32 8.77
C TYR A 125 -17.75 -6.10 8.19
N LEU A 126 -18.56 -6.25 7.13
CA LEU A 126 -19.37 -5.16 6.55
C LEU A 126 -20.35 -4.55 7.56
N ASN A 127 -20.79 -5.29 8.59
CA ASN A 127 -21.65 -4.73 9.64
C ASN A 127 -20.95 -3.60 10.43
N GLN A 128 -19.62 -3.60 10.49
CA GLN A 128 -18.84 -2.57 11.18
C GLN A 128 -18.72 -1.28 10.35
N HIS A 129 -19.10 -1.32 9.07
CA HIS A 129 -18.98 -0.21 8.12
C HIS A 129 -20.32 0.42 7.72
N ILE A 130 -21.39 0.14 8.47
CA ILE A 130 -22.68 0.82 8.29
C ILE A 130 -22.49 2.32 8.62
N GLY A 131 -22.82 3.18 7.67
CA GLY A 131 -22.61 4.63 7.73
C GLY A 131 -21.28 5.11 7.14
N SER A 132 -20.37 4.20 6.78
CA SER A 132 -19.09 4.52 6.14
C SER A 132 -19.21 4.57 4.62
N ASP A 133 -18.27 5.24 3.95
CA ASP A 133 -18.06 5.08 2.51
C ASP A 133 -17.21 3.81 2.29
N ILE A 134 -17.62 2.94 1.37
CA ILE A 134 -16.88 1.72 0.99
C ILE A 134 -16.40 1.86 -0.46
N ILE A 135 -15.17 1.44 -0.74
CA ILE A 135 -14.64 1.42 -2.11
C ILE A 135 -14.43 -0.03 -2.54
N THR A 136 -14.96 -0.40 -3.71
CA THR A 136 -14.78 -1.73 -4.30
C THR A 136 -14.17 -1.64 -5.69
N ALA A 137 -13.63 -2.76 -6.20
CA ALA A 137 -13.36 -2.92 -7.63
C ALA A 137 -14.67 -3.19 -8.41
N SER A 138 -14.56 -3.35 -9.73
CA SER A 138 -15.68 -3.67 -10.61
C SER A 138 -16.06 -5.16 -10.67
N GLY A 139 -15.24 -6.05 -10.10
CA GLY A 139 -15.45 -7.50 -10.05
C GLY A 139 -14.58 -8.34 -10.99
N ASP A 140 -13.85 -7.73 -11.92
CA ASP A 140 -12.93 -8.38 -12.86
C ASP A 140 -11.44 -8.22 -12.49
N THR A 141 -11.17 -7.50 -11.40
CA THR A 141 -9.83 -7.18 -10.91
C THR A 141 -9.82 -7.22 -9.38
N LEU A 142 -8.62 -7.28 -8.79
CA LEU A 142 -8.45 -6.81 -7.40
C LEU A 142 -8.66 -5.29 -7.34
N LEU A 143 -8.83 -4.76 -6.14
CA LEU A 143 -8.88 -3.30 -5.93
C LEU A 143 -7.47 -2.69 -5.78
N GLY A 144 -6.55 -3.42 -5.15
CA GLY A 144 -5.24 -2.88 -4.76
C GLY A 144 -5.33 -1.96 -3.54
N ALA A 145 -6.25 -2.25 -2.61
CA ALA A 145 -6.29 -1.59 -1.31
C ALA A 145 -5.00 -1.86 -0.53
N ASP A 146 -4.60 -3.13 -0.52
CA ASP A 146 -3.27 -3.62 -0.20
C ASP A 146 -2.31 -3.27 -1.37
N ASP A 147 -1.36 -2.33 -1.23
CA ASP A 147 -1.18 -1.37 -0.12
C ASP A 147 -1.33 0.10 -0.58
N LYS A 148 -2.09 0.32 -1.65
CA LYS A 148 -2.33 1.70 -2.14
C LYS A 148 -3.19 2.52 -1.17
N ALA A 149 -3.89 1.88 -0.24
CA ALA A 149 -4.55 2.54 0.88
C ALA A 149 -3.51 3.15 1.84
N GLY A 150 -2.50 2.39 2.27
CA GLY A 150 -1.39 2.89 3.07
C GLY A 150 -0.64 4.01 2.36
N VAL A 151 -0.34 3.84 1.06
CA VAL A 151 0.25 4.92 0.22
C VAL A 151 -0.61 6.19 0.27
N ALA A 152 -1.92 6.09 0.04
CA ALA A 152 -2.82 7.25 0.05
C ALA A 152 -2.89 7.92 1.43
N ILE A 153 -2.87 7.14 2.52
CA ILE A 153 -2.86 7.64 3.90
C ILE A 153 -1.57 8.40 4.19
N ILE A 154 -0.41 7.86 3.80
CA ILE A 154 0.89 8.53 3.98
C ILE A 154 0.94 9.84 3.19
N MET A 155 0.42 9.84 1.96
CA MET A 155 0.35 11.05 1.13
C MET A 155 -0.58 12.13 1.73
N ASP A 156 -1.73 11.74 2.29
CA ASP A 156 -2.66 12.66 2.97
C ASP A 156 -2.08 13.18 4.29
N MET A 157 -1.38 12.33 5.06
CA MET A 157 -0.63 12.72 6.25
C MET A 157 0.47 13.73 5.93
N ALA A 158 1.26 13.48 4.88
CA ALA A 158 2.30 14.40 4.45
C ALA A 158 1.73 15.76 4.05
N HIS A 159 0.65 15.76 3.26
CA HIS A 159 -0.06 16.98 2.91
C HIS A 159 -0.59 17.73 4.15
N TYR A 160 -1.19 17.01 5.10
CA TYR A 160 -1.69 17.60 6.34
C TYR A 160 -0.59 18.27 7.15
N LEU A 161 0.52 17.57 7.43
CA LEU A 161 1.62 18.10 8.24
C LEU A 161 2.34 19.29 7.58
N ILE A 162 2.46 19.29 6.25
CA ILE A 162 3.07 20.42 5.54
C ILE A 162 2.15 21.65 5.50
N THR A 163 0.84 21.45 5.44
CA THR A 163 -0.14 22.55 5.44
C THR A 163 -0.50 23.06 6.83
N HIS A 164 -0.13 22.33 7.90
CA HIS A 164 -0.42 22.65 9.30
C HIS A 164 0.86 22.66 10.15
N PRO A 165 1.79 23.60 9.89
CA PRO A 165 3.11 23.65 10.56
C PRO A 165 3.04 23.92 12.07
N GLU A 166 1.89 24.35 12.59
CA GLU A 166 1.64 24.50 14.03
C GLU A 166 1.64 23.17 14.78
N ILE A 167 1.47 22.05 14.08
CA ILE A 167 1.56 20.72 14.67
C ILE A 167 3.03 20.37 14.85
N ALA A 168 3.47 20.34 16.11
CA ALA A 168 4.85 20.01 16.43
C ALA A 168 5.14 18.52 16.20
N HIS A 169 6.10 18.22 15.33
CA HIS A 169 6.60 16.86 15.09
C HIS A 169 8.12 16.87 14.85
N GLY A 170 8.73 15.68 14.97
CA GLY A 170 10.11 15.44 14.56
C GLY A 170 10.25 15.29 13.05
N THR A 171 11.44 14.91 12.60
CA THR A 171 11.64 14.52 11.20
C THR A 171 10.92 13.20 10.93
N ILE A 172 10.13 13.17 9.87
CA ILE A 172 9.41 11.98 9.43
C ILE A 172 9.91 11.60 8.03
N LYS A 173 10.22 10.33 7.86
CA LYS A 173 10.68 9.75 6.59
C LYS A 173 9.53 9.04 5.91
N ILE A 174 9.44 9.17 4.61
CA ILE A 174 8.48 8.46 3.78
C ILE A 174 9.26 7.54 2.86
N VAL A 175 8.84 6.28 2.79
CA VAL A 175 9.39 5.29 1.88
C VAL A 175 8.25 4.56 1.20
N PHE A 176 8.29 4.45 -0.13
CA PHE A 176 7.41 3.55 -0.86
C PHE A 176 8.23 2.49 -1.57
N THR A 177 7.89 1.21 -1.37
CA THR A 177 8.69 0.07 -1.81
C THR A 177 8.02 -0.70 -2.95
N PRO A 178 8.76 -1.12 -3.99
CA PRO A 178 8.28 -2.07 -4.99
C PRO A 178 8.42 -3.52 -4.52
N ASP A 179 7.74 -4.46 -5.18
CA ASP A 179 7.90 -5.91 -5.04
C ASP A 179 7.74 -6.51 -3.62
N GLU A 180 6.88 -5.94 -2.78
CA GLU A 180 6.55 -6.55 -1.49
C GLU A 180 5.91 -7.94 -1.70
N GLU A 181 4.95 -8.02 -2.62
CA GLU A 181 4.08 -9.19 -2.86
C GLU A 181 4.84 -10.42 -3.41
N VAL A 182 6.11 -10.22 -3.78
CA VAL A 182 7.02 -11.29 -4.25
C VAL A 182 8.23 -11.45 -3.33
N GLY A 183 8.18 -10.88 -2.13
CA GLY A 183 9.19 -10.98 -1.08
C GLY A 183 10.48 -10.22 -1.37
N GLN A 184 10.46 -9.24 -2.27
CA GLN A 184 11.64 -8.47 -2.69
C GLN A 184 11.58 -6.99 -2.25
N GLY A 185 10.56 -6.60 -1.48
CA GLY A 185 10.35 -5.25 -0.95
C GLY A 185 11.58 -4.59 -0.35
N THR A 186 12.40 -5.38 0.35
CA THR A 186 13.60 -4.90 1.06
C THR A 186 14.92 -5.21 0.33
N ALA A 187 14.87 -5.83 -0.86
CA ALA A 187 16.05 -6.36 -1.53
C ALA A 187 17.06 -5.28 -1.99
N LYS A 188 16.58 -4.07 -2.31
CA LYS A 188 17.39 -2.93 -2.78
C LYS A 188 17.19 -1.66 -1.94
N ILE A 189 16.50 -1.77 -0.81
CA ILE A 189 16.18 -0.62 0.04
C ILE A 189 17.45 -0.03 0.65
N ASP A 190 17.59 1.29 0.60
CA ASP A 190 18.72 1.99 1.22
C ASP A 190 18.37 2.46 2.63
N ILE A 191 18.58 1.59 3.62
CA ILE A 191 18.29 1.86 5.03
C ILE A 191 19.05 3.10 5.54
N ALA A 192 20.27 3.33 5.05
CA ALA A 192 21.07 4.49 5.47
C ALA A 192 20.41 5.81 5.03
N LYS A 193 19.78 5.85 3.85
CA LYS A 193 19.02 7.01 3.36
C LYS A 193 17.71 7.23 4.10
N ILE A 194 17.07 6.15 4.57
CA ILE A 194 15.91 6.26 5.46
C ILE A 194 16.36 6.95 6.76
N GLY A 195 17.41 6.45 7.40
CA GLY A 195 18.00 7.09 8.57
C GLY A 195 17.03 7.30 9.74
N ALA A 196 15.97 6.49 9.80
CA ALA A 196 14.99 6.48 10.88
C ALA A 196 15.38 5.46 11.97
N GLN A 197 15.04 5.77 13.21
CA GLN A 197 15.25 4.86 14.35
C GLN A 197 14.17 3.77 14.40
N TYR A 198 12.96 4.11 13.96
CA TYR A 198 11.80 3.23 13.91
C TYR A 198 11.02 3.48 12.63
N ALA A 199 10.34 2.45 12.13
CA ALA A 199 9.47 2.55 10.97
C ALA A 199 8.14 1.85 11.26
N TYR A 200 7.08 2.33 10.62
CA TYR A 200 5.76 1.73 10.64
C TYR A 200 5.32 1.47 9.21
N THR A 201 5.00 0.21 8.89
CA THR A 201 4.35 -0.15 7.63
C THR A 201 2.85 0.10 7.77
N LEU A 202 2.25 0.85 6.84
CA LEU A 202 0.80 1.05 6.81
C LEU A 202 0.10 0.02 5.93
N ASP A 203 0.47 -1.25 6.14
CA ASP A 203 0.07 -2.41 5.34
C ASP A 203 -0.82 -3.38 6.16
N GLY A 204 -1.65 -2.78 7.03
CA GLY A 204 -2.55 -3.52 7.92
C GLY A 204 -3.95 -3.66 7.34
N GLY A 205 -4.78 -4.46 8.00
CA GLY A 205 -6.19 -4.64 7.65
C GLY A 205 -7.13 -3.71 8.40
N GLU A 206 -7.64 -4.18 9.54
CA GLU A 206 -8.71 -3.51 10.27
C GLU A 206 -8.22 -2.26 11.02
N ALA A 207 -9.07 -1.24 11.13
CA ALA A 207 -8.71 -0.02 11.85
C ALA A 207 -8.46 -0.32 13.34
N GLY A 208 -7.29 0.06 13.83
CA GLY A 208 -6.87 -0.16 15.22
C GLY A 208 -6.02 -1.41 15.44
N THR A 209 -5.67 -2.15 14.38
CA THR A 209 -4.68 -3.24 14.48
C THR A 209 -3.26 -2.69 14.61
N LEU A 210 -2.43 -3.43 15.35
CA LEU A 210 -1.00 -3.23 15.46
C LEU A 210 -0.36 -4.61 15.51
N GLU A 211 0.60 -4.86 14.64
CA GLU A 211 1.31 -6.13 14.55
C GLU A 211 2.79 -5.88 14.82
N ASP A 212 3.32 -6.48 15.88
CA ASP A 212 4.73 -6.39 16.30
C ASP A 212 5.41 -7.76 16.46
N GLU A 213 4.70 -8.85 16.16
CA GLU A 213 5.19 -10.22 16.22
C GLU A 213 5.06 -10.90 14.85
N THR A 214 6.03 -11.73 14.48
CA THR A 214 6.05 -12.47 13.20
C THR A 214 6.55 -13.90 13.38
N PHE A 215 6.29 -14.77 12.40
CA PHE A 215 6.79 -16.14 12.40
C PHE A 215 8.29 -16.19 12.08
N SER A 216 8.97 -17.20 12.61
CA SER A 216 10.22 -17.68 12.01
C SER A 216 9.87 -18.72 10.95
N ALA A 217 10.37 -18.56 9.73
CA ALA A 217 10.02 -19.41 8.59
C ALA A 217 11.24 -20.17 8.04
N ASP A 218 11.13 -21.49 7.97
CA ASP A 218 12.12 -22.39 7.34
C ASP A 218 11.45 -23.22 6.24
N GLY A 219 12.07 -23.26 5.06
CA GLY A 219 11.61 -24.07 3.92
C GLY A 219 12.47 -25.31 3.71
N ALA A 220 11.84 -26.46 3.42
CA ALA A 220 12.54 -27.70 3.09
C ALA A 220 12.00 -28.31 1.79
N THR A 221 12.90 -28.62 0.86
CA THR A 221 12.58 -29.32 -0.39
C THR A 221 13.06 -30.76 -0.30
N LEU A 222 12.13 -31.71 -0.30
CA LEU A 222 12.44 -33.15 -0.30
C LEU A 222 12.34 -33.73 -1.71
N THR A 223 13.48 -34.05 -2.32
CA THR A 223 13.53 -34.77 -3.59
C THR A 223 13.63 -36.27 -3.32
N ILE A 224 12.58 -37.03 -3.69
CA ILE A 224 12.55 -38.48 -3.53
C ILE A 224 12.88 -39.16 -4.86
N HIS A 225 14.01 -39.88 -4.91
CA HIS A 225 14.41 -40.67 -6.06
C HIS A 225 13.98 -42.13 -5.87
N GLY A 226 13.01 -42.58 -6.66
CA GLY A 226 12.60 -43.99 -6.73
C GLY A 226 13.39 -44.79 -7.78
N VAL A 227 13.13 -46.10 -7.82
CA VAL A 227 13.59 -46.98 -8.91
C VAL A 227 12.37 -47.35 -9.74
N ILE A 228 12.43 -47.11 -11.04
CA ILE A 228 11.38 -47.52 -11.99
C ILE A 228 11.43 -49.05 -12.11
N ALA A 229 10.28 -49.70 -11.89
CA ALA A 229 10.10 -51.13 -12.10
C ALA A 229 8.83 -51.38 -12.92
N HIS A 230 8.79 -52.49 -13.65
CA HIS A 230 7.56 -52.97 -14.26
C HIS A 230 6.53 -53.28 -13.15
N PRO A 231 5.24 -52.93 -13.29
CA PRO A 231 4.26 -53.11 -12.20
C PRO A 231 3.97 -54.56 -11.79
N GLY A 232 4.24 -55.53 -12.68
CA GLY A 232 3.99 -56.96 -12.49
C GLY A 232 5.26 -57.77 -12.34
#